data_AF-A0A928X823-F1
#
_entry.id   AF-A0A928X823-F1
#
_cell.length_a   1.000
_cell.length_b   1.000
_cell.length_c   1.000
_cell.angle_alpha   90.00
_cell.angle_beta   90.00
_cell.angle_gamma   90.00
#
_symmetry.space_group_name_H-M   'P 1'
#
loop_
_entity.id
_entity.type
_entity.pdbx_description
1 polymer ?
#
loop_
_entity_poly.entity_id
_entity_poly.type
_entity_poly.pdbx_seq_one_letter_code
_entity_poly.pdbx_strand_id
1 'polypeptide(L)'
;MHRFGMISMSPRMIYIAKLIDAISKTSATVLLTGETGTGKELIARAIHQESPRAQKPFVAINCGAIPAELMERELFGHVKGAFSGAHQNSIGKLEYADGGSVFLDEIATLPLPLQVKLLRVLQERPSSRSGRSSEKNRRKVHRAANVNLLDEVQKGLFRRTSTTG
;
A
#
# COMPACT_ATOMS: atom_id res chain seq x y z
N MET A 1 16.00 15.43 -16.96
CA MET A 1 16.14 14.12 -16.28
C MET A 1 15.23 13.12 -16.95
N HIS A 2 15.75 11.93 -17.28
CA HIS A 2 14.98 10.78 -17.77
C HIS A 2 15.28 9.57 -16.89
N ARG A 3 14.42 9.27 -15.91
CA ARG A 3 14.57 8.13 -14.98
C ARG A 3 13.21 7.56 -14.60
N PHE A 4 13.13 6.25 -14.38
CA PHE A 4 11.91 5.56 -13.93
C PHE A 4 10.69 5.77 -14.85
N GLY A 5 10.91 5.98 -16.15
CA GLY A 5 9.85 6.35 -17.10
C GLY A 5 9.30 7.78 -16.93
N MET A 6 9.91 8.60 -16.06
CA MET A 6 9.55 10.01 -15.87
C MET A 6 10.52 10.93 -16.62
N ILE A 7 9.95 11.89 -17.34
CA ILE A 7 10.68 12.97 -18.02
C ILE A 7 10.39 14.28 -17.29
N SER A 8 11.42 14.93 -16.77
CA SER A 8 11.24 16.24 -16.12
C SER A 8 12.51 17.08 -16.18
N MET A 9 12.32 18.41 -16.28
CA MET A 9 13.37 19.42 -16.13
C MET A 9 13.30 20.14 -14.78
N SER A 10 12.32 19.82 -13.93
CA SER A 10 12.12 20.48 -12.63
C SER A 10 13.19 20.06 -11.62
N PRO A 11 13.87 21.02 -10.96
CA PRO A 11 14.78 20.72 -9.85
C PRO A 11 14.13 19.92 -8.72
N ARG A 12 12.83 20.13 -8.47
CA ARG A 12 12.06 19.37 -7.45
C ARG A 12 11.93 17.90 -7.83
N MET A 13 11.73 17.59 -9.13
CA MET A 13 11.66 16.20 -9.60
C MET A 13 13.02 15.50 -9.55
N ILE A 14 14.12 16.24 -9.76
CA ILE A 14 15.48 15.73 -9.56
C ILE A 14 15.70 15.35 -8.09
N TYR A 15 15.24 16.18 -7.16
CA TYR A 15 15.29 15.86 -5.74
C TYR A 15 14.44 14.64 -5.38
N ILE A 16 13.21 14.53 -5.91
CA ILE A 16 12.37 13.34 -5.73
C ILE A 16 13.06 12.07 -6.23
N ALA A 17 13.75 12.13 -7.38
CA ALA A 17 14.49 10.97 -7.89
C ALA A 17 15.60 10.51 -6.94
N LYS A 18 16.32 11.45 -6.29
CA LYS A 18 17.30 11.11 -5.25
C LYS A 18 16.65 10.50 -4.00
N LEU A 19 15.47 10.99 -3.61
CA LEU A 19 14.70 10.38 -2.50
C LEU A 19 14.23 8.97 -2.83
N ILE A 20 13.81 8.71 -4.07
CA ILE A 20 13.44 7.37 -4.54
C ILE A 20 14.62 6.41 -4.35
N ASP A 21 15.82 6.79 -4.77
CA ASP A 21 17.03 5.95 -4.61
C ASP A 21 17.37 5.63 -3.15
N ALA A 22 17.19 6.60 -2.26
CA ALA A 22 17.47 6.43 -0.85
C ALA A 22 16.42 5.51 -0.19
N ILE A 23 15.15 5.77 -0.47
CA ILE A 23 14.03 5.09 0.18
C ILE A 23 13.81 3.68 -0.39
N SER A 24 14.12 3.43 -1.67
CA SER A 24 13.92 2.12 -2.33
C SER A 24 14.64 0.99 -1.60
N LYS A 25 15.85 1.26 -1.08
CA LYS A 25 16.70 0.33 -0.32
C LYS A 25 16.19 0.01 1.09
N THR A 26 15.24 0.79 1.60
CA THR A 26 14.68 0.61 2.95
C THR A 26 13.40 -0.22 2.93
N SER A 27 13.03 -0.74 4.12
CA SER A 27 11.72 -1.38 4.34
C SER A 27 10.65 -0.42 4.89
N ALA A 28 10.94 0.89 4.95
CA ALA A 28 10.06 1.89 5.52
C ALA A 28 8.74 1.99 4.72
N THR A 29 7.66 2.31 5.44
CA THR A 29 6.39 2.70 4.81
C THR A 29 6.53 4.13 4.27
N VAL A 30 6.10 4.35 3.04
CA VAL A 30 6.24 5.66 2.37
C VAL A 30 4.86 6.30 2.27
N LEU A 31 4.73 7.56 2.71
CA LEU A 31 3.56 8.38 2.43
C LEU A 31 3.86 9.32 1.27
N LEU A 32 3.08 9.23 0.20
CA LEU A 32 3.14 10.09 -0.98
C LEU A 32 1.98 11.08 -0.92
N THR A 33 2.31 12.35 -0.72
CA THR A 33 1.34 13.45 -0.70
C THR A 33 1.39 14.22 -2.02
N GLY A 34 0.23 14.62 -2.51
CA GLY A 34 0.10 15.44 -3.71
C GLY A 34 -1.30 15.38 -4.28
N GLU A 35 -1.62 16.31 -5.16
CA GLU A 35 -2.93 16.40 -5.82
C GLU A 35 -3.24 15.15 -6.65
N THR A 36 -4.52 14.90 -6.93
CA THR A 36 -4.93 13.83 -7.83
C THR A 36 -4.32 14.05 -9.22
N GLY A 37 -3.81 12.98 -9.85
CA GLY A 37 -3.20 13.06 -11.17
C GLY A 37 -1.72 13.47 -11.22
N THR A 38 -1.06 13.75 -10.09
CA THR A 38 0.37 14.16 -10.08
C THR A 38 1.38 13.01 -10.23
N GLY A 39 0.95 11.84 -10.71
CA GLY A 39 1.84 10.69 -10.94
C GLY A 39 2.36 9.99 -9.68
N LYS A 40 1.61 10.02 -8.56
CA LYS A 40 2.00 9.34 -7.31
C LYS A 40 2.24 7.84 -7.51
N GLU A 41 1.44 7.18 -8.35
CA GLU A 41 1.64 5.77 -8.69
C GLU A 41 2.98 5.53 -9.41
N LEU A 42 3.39 6.43 -10.31
CA LEU A 42 4.69 6.32 -11.00
C LEU A 42 5.84 6.39 -9.99
N ILE A 43 5.75 7.28 -8.99
CA ILE A 43 6.72 7.35 -7.90
C ILE A 43 6.72 6.06 -7.08
N ALA A 44 5.55 5.52 -6.71
CA ALA A 44 5.46 4.27 -5.97
C ALA A 44 6.06 3.08 -6.74
N ARG A 45 5.79 2.99 -8.05
CA ARG A 45 6.37 1.99 -8.95
C ARG A 45 7.89 2.12 -9.05
N ALA A 46 8.40 3.35 -9.17
CA ALA A 46 9.83 3.62 -9.18
C ALA A 46 10.51 3.13 -7.90
N ILE A 47 9.92 3.44 -6.72
CA ILE A 47 10.46 2.97 -5.44
C ILE A 47 10.48 1.44 -5.35
N HIS A 48 9.46 0.77 -5.90
CA HIS A 48 9.39 -0.68 -5.94
C HIS A 48 10.44 -1.29 -6.88
N GLN A 49 10.56 -0.77 -8.11
CA GLN A 49 11.51 -1.24 -9.12
C GLN A 49 12.97 -1.10 -8.68
N GLU A 50 13.27 -0.07 -7.88
CA GLU A 50 14.62 0.16 -7.35
C GLU A 50 14.86 -0.53 -6.00
N SER A 51 13.91 -1.31 -5.50
CA SER A 51 14.03 -2.01 -4.22
C SER A 51 14.55 -3.44 -4.39
N PRO A 52 15.06 -4.08 -3.32
CA PRO A 52 15.38 -5.52 -3.33
C PRO A 52 14.19 -6.44 -3.67
N ARG A 53 12.97 -5.90 -3.76
CA ARG A 53 11.72 -6.61 -4.06
C ARG A 53 11.21 -6.35 -5.48
N ALA A 54 12.02 -5.80 -6.37
CA ALA A 54 11.62 -5.46 -7.75
C ALA A 54 11.06 -6.65 -8.56
N GLN A 55 11.48 -7.87 -8.22
CA GLN A 55 11.00 -9.11 -8.86
C GLN A 55 9.78 -9.74 -8.14
N LYS A 56 9.23 -9.06 -7.13
CA LYS A 56 8.06 -9.48 -6.37
C LYS A 56 6.83 -8.68 -6.81
N PRO A 57 5.61 -9.11 -6.47
CA PRO A 57 4.40 -8.40 -6.90
C PRO A 57 4.36 -6.93 -6.44
N PHE A 58 3.95 -6.05 -7.35
CA PHE A 58 3.52 -4.69 -7.03
C PHE A 58 2.00 -4.60 -7.19
N VAL A 59 1.30 -4.34 -6.10
CA VAL A 59 -0.17 -4.31 -6.09
C VAL A 59 -0.64 -2.89 -5.81
N ALA A 60 -1.22 -2.24 -6.83
CA ALA A 60 -1.87 -0.94 -6.69
C ALA A 60 -3.36 -1.13 -6.37
N ILE A 61 -3.85 -0.39 -5.38
CA ILE A 61 -5.24 -0.42 -4.93
C ILE A 61 -5.69 1.03 -4.78
N ASN A 62 -6.63 1.45 -5.63
CA ASN A 62 -7.32 2.71 -5.45
C ASN A 62 -8.51 2.48 -4.50
N CYS A 63 -8.43 3.05 -3.29
CA CYS A 63 -9.45 2.87 -2.26
C CYS A 63 -10.76 3.60 -2.58
N GLY A 64 -10.71 4.70 -3.33
CA GLY A 64 -11.91 5.45 -3.75
C GLY A 64 -12.68 4.78 -4.90
N ALA A 65 -12.02 3.92 -5.69
CA ALA A 65 -12.63 3.27 -6.85
C ALA A 65 -13.39 1.97 -6.52
N ILE A 66 -13.24 1.42 -5.30
CA ILE A 66 -13.87 0.15 -4.91
C ILE A 66 -15.04 0.47 -3.96
N PRO A 67 -16.26 -0.04 -4.23
CA PRO A 67 -17.38 0.10 -3.31
C PRO A 67 -17.02 -0.39 -1.90
N ALA A 68 -17.42 0.36 -0.87
CA ALA A 68 -17.06 0.07 0.52
C ALA A 68 -17.42 -1.36 0.96
N GLU A 69 -18.55 -1.88 0.47
CA GLU A 69 -19.04 -3.24 0.73
C GLU A 69 -18.12 -4.34 0.16
N LEU A 70 -17.42 -4.06 -0.94
CA LEU A 70 -16.49 -4.99 -1.59
C LEU A 70 -15.05 -4.82 -1.12
N MET A 71 -14.73 -3.66 -0.51
CA MET A 71 -13.38 -3.28 -0.10
C MET A 71 -12.74 -4.33 0.82
N GLU A 72 -13.49 -4.87 1.78
CA GLU A 72 -12.97 -5.90 2.69
C GLU A 72 -12.56 -7.16 1.93
N ARG A 73 -13.42 -7.64 1.03
CA ARG A 73 -13.18 -8.84 0.23
C ARG A 73 -11.98 -8.66 -0.70
N GLU A 74 -11.87 -7.51 -1.34
CA GLU A 74 -10.76 -7.19 -2.25
C GLU A 74 -9.42 -7.12 -1.52
N LEU A 75 -9.40 -6.51 -0.32
CA LEU A 75 -8.16 -6.36 0.46
C LEU A 75 -7.72 -7.66 1.12
N PHE A 76 -8.66 -8.36 1.78
CA PHE A 76 -8.35 -9.47 2.70
C PHE A 76 -8.74 -10.85 2.18
N GLY A 77 -9.50 -10.93 1.08
CA GLY A 77 -10.02 -12.19 0.58
C GLY A 77 -11.16 -12.73 1.44
N HIS A 78 -11.56 -13.96 1.14
CA HIS A 78 -12.59 -14.67 1.91
C HIS A 78 -12.42 -16.19 1.77
N VAL A 79 -12.99 -16.91 2.74
CA VAL A 79 -13.10 -18.37 2.70
C VAL A 79 -14.48 -18.72 2.14
N LYS A 80 -14.57 -19.87 1.45
CA LYS A 80 -15.83 -20.46 1.02
C LYS A 80 -16.82 -20.51 2.19
N GLY A 81 -18.05 -20.06 1.96
CA GLY A 81 -19.11 -20.04 2.98
C GLY A 81 -19.04 -18.89 3.99
N ALA A 82 -18.14 -17.91 3.83
CA ALA A 82 -18.09 -16.73 4.71
C ALA A 82 -19.35 -15.83 4.58
N PHE A 83 -20.05 -15.87 3.44
CA PHE A 83 -21.31 -15.17 3.17
C PHE A 83 -22.09 -15.87 2.03
N SER A 84 -23.35 -15.48 1.82
CA SER A 84 -24.18 -16.00 0.72
C SER A 84 -23.56 -15.61 -0.64
N GLY A 85 -23.16 -16.61 -1.44
CA GLY A 85 -22.44 -16.42 -2.71
C GLY A 85 -20.92 -16.66 -2.64
N ALA A 86 -20.35 -16.95 -1.46
CA ALA A 86 -18.95 -17.35 -1.32
C ALA A 86 -18.73 -18.82 -1.74
N HIS A 87 -18.81 -19.09 -3.05
CA HIS A 87 -18.72 -20.46 -3.60
C HIS A 87 -17.31 -21.06 -3.55
N GLN A 88 -16.28 -20.23 -3.47
CA GLN A 88 -14.88 -20.63 -3.45
C GLN A 88 -14.05 -19.73 -2.52
N ASN A 89 -12.85 -20.20 -2.16
CA ASN A 89 -11.87 -19.37 -1.48
C ASN A 89 -11.35 -18.29 -2.45
N SER A 90 -11.02 -17.12 -1.92
CA SER A 90 -10.40 -16.03 -2.68
C SER A 90 -9.28 -15.42 -1.85
N ILE A 91 -8.11 -15.29 -2.47
CA ILE A 91 -6.96 -14.60 -1.87
C ILE A 91 -7.17 -13.09 -1.94
N GLY A 92 -6.85 -12.37 -0.87
CA GLY A 92 -6.91 -10.91 -0.86
C GLY A 92 -5.72 -10.27 -1.57
N LYS A 93 -5.89 -9.04 -2.05
CA LYS A 93 -4.80 -8.26 -2.67
C LYS A 93 -3.59 -8.08 -1.75
N LEU A 94 -3.81 -7.97 -0.44
CA LEU A 94 -2.72 -7.88 0.52
C LEU A 94 -1.92 -9.17 0.63
N GLU A 95 -2.58 -10.33 0.51
CA GLU A 95 -1.91 -11.64 0.52
C GLU A 95 -1.19 -11.89 -0.82
N TYR A 96 -1.81 -11.53 -1.93
CA TYR A 96 -1.16 -11.61 -3.25
C TYR A 96 0.12 -10.75 -3.33
N ALA A 97 0.17 -9.63 -2.59
CA ALA A 97 1.34 -8.77 -2.51
C ALA A 97 2.46 -9.28 -1.58
N ASP A 98 2.35 -10.49 -1.02
CA ASP A 98 3.30 -10.98 -0.03
C ASP A 98 4.74 -11.01 -0.55
N GLY A 99 5.67 -10.59 0.31
CA GLY A 99 7.08 -10.35 -0.04
C GLY A 99 7.33 -9.23 -1.07
N GLY A 100 6.30 -8.57 -1.60
CA GLY A 100 6.36 -7.51 -2.59
C GLY A 100 6.07 -6.12 -2.03
N SER A 101 5.30 -5.33 -2.78
CA SER A 101 4.92 -3.97 -2.42
C SER A 101 3.44 -3.71 -2.67
N VAL A 102 2.79 -3.00 -1.75
CA VAL A 102 1.40 -2.54 -1.90
C VAL A 102 1.40 -1.02 -2.02
N PHE A 103 0.69 -0.49 -3.02
CA PHE A 103 0.39 0.93 -3.15
C PHE A 103 -1.11 1.16 -2.88
N LEU A 104 -1.42 1.91 -1.83
CA LEU A 104 -2.78 2.29 -1.47
C LEU A 104 -3.02 3.73 -1.87
N ASP A 105 -3.74 3.97 -2.97
CA ASP A 105 -4.13 5.31 -3.40
C ASP A 105 -5.43 5.74 -2.73
N GLU A 106 -5.55 7.03 -2.49
CA GLU A 106 -6.68 7.64 -1.77
C GLU A 106 -6.96 6.95 -0.43
N ILE A 107 -5.93 6.60 0.35
CA ILE A 107 -6.09 5.80 1.57
C ILE A 107 -7.05 6.40 2.61
N ALA A 108 -7.29 7.71 2.54
CA ALA A 108 -8.26 8.40 3.39
C ALA A 108 -9.72 7.99 3.15
N THR A 109 -10.04 7.41 1.98
CA THR A 109 -11.40 6.94 1.64
C THR A 109 -11.72 5.59 2.25
N LEU A 110 -10.75 4.90 2.86
CA LEU A 110 -10.98 3.62 3.53
C LEU A 110 -11.94 3.79 4.72
N PRO A 111 -12.99 2.95 4.82
CA PRO A 111 -13.83 2.89 6.01
C PRO A 111 -13.02 2.64 7.27
N LEU A 112 -13.33 3.35 8.37
CA LEU A 112 -12.64 3.24 9.65
C LEU A 112 -12.43 1.79 10.16
N PRO A 113 -13.42 0.87 10.07
CA PRO A 113 -13.22 -0.52 10.48
C PRO A 113 -12.11 -1.22 9.67
N LEU A 114 -12.03 -0.93 8.36
CA LEU A 114 -11.02 -1.50 7.47
C LEU A 114 -9.66 -0.86 7.67
N GLN A 115 -9.59 0.42 8.07
CA GLN A 115 -8.34 1.04 8.50
C GLN A 115 -7.74 0.27 9.69
N VAL A 116 -8.54 -0.08 10.71
CA VAL A 116 -8.05 -0.86 11.87
C VAL A 116 -7.50 -2.21 11.45
N LYS A 117 -8.24 -2.94 10.61
CA LYS A 117 -7.84 -4.27 10.11
C LYS A 117 -6.57 -4.17 9.26
N LEU A 118 -6.48 -3.16 8.39
CA LEU A 118 -5.27 -2.89 7.62
C LEU A 118 -4.08 -2.61 8.55
N LEU A 119 -4.23 -1.76 9.55
CA LEU A 119 -3.14 -1.47 10.50
C LEU A 119 -2.65 -2.72 11.22
N ARG A 120 -3.55 -3.61 11.63
CA ARG A 120 -3.17 -4.92 12.19
C ARG A 120 -2.37 -5.73 11.18
N VAL A 121 -2.85 -5.88 9.94
CA VAL A 121 -2.12 -6.62 8.90
C VAL A 121 -0.74 -6.03 8.56
N LEU A 122 -0.56 -4.73 8.75
CA LEU A 122 0.72 -4.05 8.51
C LEU A 122 1.69 -4.15 9.70
N GLN A 123 1.16 -4.25 10.93
CA GLN A 123 1.94 -4.44 12.15
C GLN A 123 2.27 -5.93 12.38
N GLU A 124 1.30 -6.79 12.09
CA GLU A 124 1.41 -8.24 12.20
C GLU A 124 2.27 -8.77 11.05
N ARG A 125 3.31 -9.53 11.41
CA ARG A 125 3.96 -10.42 10.45
C ARG A 125 2.88 -11.40 10.00
N PRO A 126 2.71 -11.72 8.69
CA PRO A 126 1.83 -12.82 8.32
C PRO A 126 2.26 -14.04 9.15
N SER A 127 1.39 -14.45 10.07
CA SER A 127 1.57 -15.70 10.78
C SER A 127 1.46 -16.77 9.71
N SER A 128 2.55 -17.48 9.49
CA SER A 128 2.56 -18.68 8.64
C SER A 128 1.34 -19.51 9.02
N ARG A 129 0.43 -19.71 8.07
CA ARG A 129 -0.57 -20.77 8.15
C ARG A 129 0.23 -22.03 8.51
N SER A 130 -0.06 -22.61 9.67
CA SER A 130 0.68 -23.71 10.28
C SER A 130 1.03 -24.77 9.24
N GLY A 131 2.32 -24.92 8.92
CA GLY A 131 2.82 -26.04 8.09
C GLY A 131 3.69 -25.71 6.88
N ARG A 132 4.01 -24.44 6.58
CA ARG A 132 5.03 -24.13 5.54
C ARG A 132 6.15 -23.26 6.11
N SER A 133 7.35 -23.86 6.15
CA SER A 133 8.61 -23.14 6.34
C SER A 133 8.87 -22.30 5.10
N SER A 134 8.53 -21.02 5.15
CA SER A 134 8.98 -20.05 4.14
C SER A 134 9.39 -18.78 4.88
N GLU A 135 10.61 -18.31 4.62
CA GLU A 135 11.17 -17.11 5.24
C GLU A 135 10.16 -15.96 5.26
N LYS A 136 10.01 -15.37 6.45
CA LYS A 136 9.11 -14.25 6.76
C LYS A 136 9.51 -13.00 5.98
N ASN A 137 9.04 -12.85 4.75
CA ASN A 137 9.30 -11.66 3.96
C ASN A 137 8.32 -10.52 4.32
N ARG A 138 8.83 -9.47 4.96
CA ARG A 138 8.06 -8.23 5.21
C ARG A 138 7.58 -7.64 3.88
N ARG A 139 6.31 -7.23 3.79
CA ARG A 139 5.77 -6.43 2.67
C ARG A 139 6.23 -4.97 2.81
N LYS A 140 6.58 -4.30 1.70
CA LYS A 140 6.75 -2.82 1.71
C LYS A 140 5.40 -2.19 1.43
N VAL A 141 5.06 -1.13 2.15
CA VAL A 141 3.80 -0.42 1.91
C VAL A 141 4.05 1.01 1.51
N HIS A 142 3.43 1.39 0.42
CA HIS A 142 3.37 2.73 -0.11
C HIS A 142 1.93 3.21 0.04
N ARG A 143 1.75 4.38 0.63
CA ARG A 143 0.44 4.97 0.84
C ARG A 143 0.43 6.30 0.11
N ALA A 144 -0.62 6.57 -0.65
CA ALA A 144 -0.88 7.88 -1.19
C ALA A 144 -2.14 8.45 -0.56
N ALA A 145 -2.08 9.74 -0.28
CA ALA A 145 -3.22 10.53 0.13
C ALA A 145 -3.19 11.86 -0.64
N ASN A 146 -4.36 12.27 -1.13
CA ASN A 146 -4.60 13.58 -1.71
C ASN A 146 -5.14 14.58 -0.68
N VAL A 147 -5.42 14.12 0.55
CA VAL A 147 -5.85 14.94 1.69
C VAL A 147 -4.78 14.97 2.77
N ASN A 148 -4.83 15.98 3.62
CA ASN A 148 -3.98 16.05 4.81
C ASN A 148 -4.44 15.00 5.84
N LEU A 149 -3.71 13.89 5.93
CA LEU A 149 -4.04 12.81 6.87
C LEU A 149 -3.97 13.25 8.34
N LEU A 150 -3.22 14.30 8.69
CA LEU A 150 -3.20 14.81 10.07
C LEU A 150 -4.53 15.48 10.43
N ASP A 151 -5.11 16.22 9.50
CA ASP A 151 -6.41 16.88 9.71
C ASP A 151 -7.53 15.84 9.77
N GLU A 152 -7.46 14.79 8.93
CA GLU A 152 -8.42 13.68 8.97
C GLU A 152 -8.32 12.86 10.27
N VAL A 153 -7.13 12.76 10.87
CA VAL A 153 -6.98 12.21 12.22
C VAL A 153 -7.68 13.08 13.26
N GLN A 154 -7.53 14.41 13.18
CA GLN A 154 -8.19 15.32 14.11
C GLN A 154 -9.72 15.27 14.00
N LYS A 155 -10.25 15.04 12.79
CA LYS A 155 -11.68 14.87 12.53
C LYS A 155 -12.21 13.48 12.89
N GLY A 156 -11.34 12.54 13.29
CA GLY A 156 -11.72 11.15 13.59
C GLY A 156 -12.03 10.31 12.35
N LEU A 157 -11.72 10.79 11.15
CA LEU A 157 -11.97 10.14 9.86
C LEU A 157 -10.80 9.24 9.42
N PHE A 158 -9.63 9.41 10.03
CA PHE A 158 -8.46 8.58 9.78
C PHE A 158 -7.76 8.14 11.06
N ARG A 159 -7.28 6.90 11.13
CA ARG A 159 -6.52 6.39 12.27
C ARG A 159 -5.03 6.68 12.15
N ARG A 160 -4.45 7.26 13.21
CA ARG A 160 -3.01 7.49 13.30
C ARG A 160 -2.26 6.17 13.39
N THR A 161 -1.19 6.04 12.60
CA THR A 161 -0.24 4.94 12.75
C THR A 161 0.83 5.31 13.76
N SER A 162 1.06 4.46 14.76
CA SER A 162 2.22 4.54 15.65
C SER A 162 3.47 4.15 14.87
N THR A 163 3.93 5.02 13.99
CA THR A 163 5.24 4.91 13.34
C THR A 163 5.94 6.23 13.58
N THR A 164 6.33 6.41 14.83
CA THR A 164 7.28 7.43 15.26
C THR A 164 8.49 6.61 15.71
N GLY A 165 9.52 6.61 14.86
CA GLY A 165 10.72 5.79 15.00
C GLY A 165 11.54 5.93 13.73
#